data_AF-A0A9W6QMM3-F1
#
_entry.id   AF-A0A9W6QMM3-F1
#
_cell.length_a   1.000
_cell.length_b   1.000
_cell.length_c   1.000
_cell.angle_alpha   90.00
_cell.angle_beta   90.00
_cell.angle_gamma   90.00
#
_symmetry.space_group_name_H-M   'P 1'
#
loop_
_entity.id
_entity.type
_entity.pdbx_description
1 polymer ?
#
loop_
_entity_poly.entity_id
_entity_poly.type
_entity_poly.pdbx_seq_one_letter_code
_entity_poly.pdbx_strand_id
1 'polypeptide(L)'
;MEWLTVRVGGVRIAYFPAGAAVDLSRVCHCWPEVMAADQYFANHPDVRRILWRPRKPDWKVGPAGWLNKPKSYGFHYGLLHWADGADLADLDSRVRSHTVRPDDFAACVAAIAISIECLRCHAHITVASTAAGEGPPWAANVERINEHVFYRECPACGQGERWPLVVDFVDPRSWPQGWHVRSPPR
;
A
#
# COMPACT_ATOMS: atom_id res chain seq x y z
N MET A 1 -6.12 -20.17 3.22
CA MET A 1 -5.51 -18.85 2.99
C MET A 1 -6.23 -18.27 1.79
N GLU A 2 -7.25 -17.44 2.00
CA GLU A 2 -8.03 -16.84 0.91
C GLU A 2 -7.64 -15.37 0.79
N TRP A 3 -6.79 -15.05 -0.19
CA TRP A 3 -6.84 -13.72 -0.77
C TRP A 3 -8.04 -13.65 -1.72
N LEU A 4 -8.62 -12.48 -1.86
CA LEU A 4 -9.77 -12.27 -2.73
C LEU A 4 -9.31 -11.56 -3.99
N THR A 5 -9.69 -12.08 -5.15
CA THR A 5 -9.26 -11.49 -6.42
C THR A 5 -10.23 -10.39 -6.83
N VAL A 6 -9.73 -9.16 -6.95
CA VAL A 6 -10.52 -8.00 -7.40
C VAL A 6 -9.85 -7.31 -8.60
N ARG A 7 -10.64 -6.53 -9.34
CA ARG A 7 -10.14 -5.71 -10.45
C ARG A 7 -10.25 -4.23 -10.09
N VAL A 8 -9.13 -3.52 -10.12
CA VAL A 8 -9.06 -2.08 -9.84
C VAL A 8 -8.36 -1.41 -11.01
N GLY A 9 -9.01 -0.44 -11.65
CA GLY A 9 -8.47 0.27 -12.82
C GLY A 9 -7.95 -0.64 -13.94
N GLY A 10 -8.61 -1.79 -14.17
CA GLY A 10 -8.22 -2.79 -15.15
C GLY A 10 -7.12 -3.77 -14.71
N VAL A 11 -6.51 -3.57 -13.54
CA VAL A 11 -5.48 -4.45 -12.97
C VAL A 11 -6.13 -5.47 -12.05
N ARG A 12 -5.75 -6.74 -12.18
CA ARG A 12 -6.14 -7.79 -11.23
C ARG A 12 -5.19 -7.77 -10.03
N ILE A 13 -5.75 -7.66 -8.85
CA ILE A 13 -5.02 -7.71 -7.58
C ILE A 13 -5.58 -8.82 -6.69
N ALA A 14 -4.73 -9.38 -5.84
CA ALA A 14 -5.13 -10.15 -4.68
C ALA A 14 -5.24 -9.18 -3.50
N TYR A 15 -6.44 -9.06 -2.96
CA TYR A 15 -6.82 -8.18 -1.87
C TYR A 15 -6.84 -8.96 -0.56
N PHE A 16 -6.30 -8.34 0.49
CA PHE A 16 -6.21 -8.92 1.82
C PHE A 16 -6.99 -8.03 2.80
N PRO A 17 -8.14 -8.52 3.31
CA PRO A 17 -8.89 -7.84 4.37
C PRO A 17 -8.05 -7.60 5.63
N ALA A 18 -8.57 -6.79 6.55
CA ALA A 18 -7.96 -6.62 7.86
C ALA A 18 -7.71 -7.98 8.54
N GLY A 19 -6.52 -8.15 9.09
CA GLY A 19 -6.06 -9.36 9.79
C GLY A 19 -5.73 -10.56 8.90
N ALA A 20 -6.00 -10.51 7.59
CA ALA A 20 -5.71 -11.64 6.70
C ALA A 20 -4.19 -11.91 6.60
N ALA A 21 -3.79 -13.17 6.59
CA ALA A 21 -2.37 -13.51 6.39
C ALA A 21 -1.96 -13.31 4.93
N VAL A 22 -0.78 -12.72 4.70
CA VAL A 22 -0.17 -12.58 3.37
C VAL A 22 0.95 -13.60 3.22
N ASP A 23 0.92 -14.41 2.16
CA ASP A 23 2.02 -15.31 1.81
C ASP A 23 3.15 -14.53 1.11
N LEU A 24 4.03 -13.95 1.91
CA LEU A 24 5.15 -13.15 1.41
C LEU A 24 6.21 -13.97 0.66
N SER A 25 6.19 -15.31 0.76
CA SER A 25 7.10 -16.18 -0.02
C SER A 25 6.88 -16.08 -1.53
N ARG A 26 5.73 -15.53 -1.95
CA ARG A 26 5.35 -15.34 -3.37
C ARG A 26 5.69 -13.96 -3.91
N VAL A 27 6.23 -13.07 -3.07
CA VAL A 27 6.53 -11.70 -3.44
C VAL A 27 7.90 -11.64 -4.12
N CYS A 28 7.97 -11.16 -5.37
CA CYS A 28 9.25 -10.81 -5.97
C CYS A 28 9.75 -9.53 -5.30
N HIS A 29 10.97 -9.56 -4.78
CA HIS A 29 11.55 -8.47 -3.99
C HIS A 29 10.89 -8.27 -2.63
N CYS A 30 10.75 -9.34 -1.84
CA CYS A 30 10.45 -9.21 -0.41
C CYS A 30 11.71 -8.66 0.32
N TRP A 31 11.81 -7.34 0.40
CA TRP A 31 12.77 -6.71 1.31
C TRP A 31 12.36 -7.05 2.75
N PRO A 32 13.28 -7.43 3.65
CA PRO A 32 12.96 -7.71 5.06
C PRO A 32 12.10 -6.64 5.72
N GLU A 33 12.29 -5.38 5.32
CA GLU A 33 11.54 -4.20 5.74
C GLU A 33 10.05 -4.29 5.36
N VAL A 34 9.74 -4.87 4.21
CA VAL A 34 8.34 -5.12 3.78
C VAL A 34 7.69 -6.18 4.66
N MET A 35 8.43 -7.21 5.07
CA MET A 35 7.91 -8.25 5.97
C MET A 35 7.63 -7.71 7.37
N ALA A 36 8.52 -6.86 7.90
CA ALA A 36 8.31 -6.18 9.16
C ALA A 36 7.11 -5.22 9.08
N ALA A 37 6.96 -4.53 7.94
CA ALA A 37 5.87 -3.58 7.75
C ALA A 37 4.48 -4.21 7.58
N ASP A 38 4.37 -5.41 6.99
CA ASP A 38 3.09 -6.11 6.82
C ASP A 38 2.35 -6.26 8.16
N GLN A 39 3.06 -6.62 9.22
CA GLN A 39 2.49 -6.80 10.55
C GLN A 39 1.81 -5.53 11.07
N TYR A 40 2.39 -4.37 10.78
CA TYR A 40 1.85 -3.08 11.22
C TYR A 40 0.61 -2.66 10.43
N PHE A 41 0.59 -2.91 9.12
CA PHE A 41 -0.55 -2.56 8.27
C PHE A 41 -1.66 -3.62 8.27
N ALA A 42 -1.45 -4.75 8.94
CA ALA A 42 -2.39 -5.87 8.90
C ALA A 42 -3.81 -5.51 9.37
N ASN A 43 -3.92 -4.66 10.38
CA ASN A 43 -5.19 -4.23 10.96
C ASN A 43 -5.39 -2.71 10.89
N HIS A 44 -4.71 -2.04 9.96
CA HIS A 44 -4.83 -0.60 9.83
C HIS A 44 -6.26 -0.22 9.38
N PRO A 45 -6.92 0.77 10.00
CA PRO A 45 -8.30 1.12 9.65
C PRO A 45 -8.45 1.59 8.21
N ASP A 46 -7.49 2.39 7.73
CA ASP A 46 -7.58 3.11 6.45
C ASP A 46 -6.71 2.49 5.33
N VAL A 47 -6.04 1.38 5.61
CA VAL A 47 -5.13 0.71 4.68
C VAL A 47 -5.51 -0.76 4.48
N ARG A 48 -5.36 -1.24 3.24
CA ARG A 48 -5.47 -2.66 2.91
C ARG A 48 -4.28 -3.12 2.10
N ARG A 49 -3.89 -4.36 2.33
CA ARG A 49 -2.70 -4.94 1.71
C ARG A 49 -3.11 -5.63 0.42
N ILE A 50 -2.23 -5.54 -0.57
CA ILE A 50 -2.47 -6.11 -1.89
C ILE A 50 -1.24 -6.81 -2.42
N LEU A 51 -1.49 -7.83 -3.24
CA LEU A 51 -0.51 -8.39 -4.13
C LEU A 51 -0.97 -8.14 -5.57
N TRP A 52 -0.09 -7.62 -6.43
CA TRP A 52 -0.39 -7.51 -7.86
C TRP A 52 0.75 -8.10 -8.69
N ARG A 53 0.46 -8.42 -9.94
CA ARG A 53 1.50 -8.76 -10.91
C ARG A 53 1.58 -7.65 -11.94
N PRO A 54 2.73 -7.01 -12.13
CA PRO A 54 2.93 -6.13 -13.27
C PRO A 54 2.63 -6.91 -14.53
N ARG A 55 1.93 -6.27 -15.47
CA ARG A 55 1.79 -6.84 -16.80
C ARG A 55 3.21 -7.03 -17.35
N LYS A 56 3.51 -8.21 -17.91
CA LYS A 56 4.76 -8.43 -18.65
C LYS A 56 4.88 -7.26 -19.64
N PRO A 57 5.93 -6.44 -19.58
CA PRO A 57 6.09 -5.44 -20.61
C PRO A 57 6.30 -6.20 -21.92
N ASP A 58 5.65 -5.77 -23.01
CA ASP A 58 5.70 -6.43 -24.33
C ASP A 58 7.07 -6.28 -25.02
N TRP A 59 8.14 -6.03 -24.25
CA TRP A 59 9.48 -5.91 -24.79
C TRP A 59 9.89 -7.26 -25.39
N LYS A 60 9.90 -7.29 -26.73
CA LYS A 60 10.55 -8.36 -27.48
C LYS A 60 12.00 -8.37 -27.03
N VAL A 61 12.41 -9.48 -26.43
CA VAL A 61 13.79 -9.77 -26.09
C VAL A 61 14.64 -9.47 -27.33
N GLY A 62 15.51 -8.47 -27.24
CA GLY A 62 16.43 -8.16 -28.33
C GLY A 62 17.30 -9.38 -28.67
N PRO A 63 17.86 -9.46 -29.89
CA PRO A 63 18.57 -10.64 -30.40
C PRO A 63 19.82 -11.05 -29.60
N ALA A 64 20.28 -10.24 -28.64
CA ALA A 64 21.35 -10.58 -27.69
C ALA A 64 20.80 -11.43 -26.53
N GLY A 65 20.45 -12.69 -26.83
CA GLY A 65 19.73 -13.63 -25.96
C GLY A 65 20.48 -14.18 -24.73
N TRP A 66 21.28 -13.37 -24.02
CA TRP A 66 22.11 -13.88 -22.91
C TRP A 66 21.98 -13.12 -21.57
N LEU A 67 21.36 -11.93 -21.53
CA LEU A 67 21.18 -11.17 -20.27
C LEU A 67 19.77 -11.18 -19.67
N ASN A 68 18.81 -11.85 -20.32
CA ASN A 68 17.39 -11.61 -20.07
C ASN A 68 16.63 -12.92 -19.82
N LYS A 69 17.04 -13.69 -18.80
CA LYS A 69 16.05 -14.54 -18.14
C LYS A 69 15.10 -13.59 -17.41
N PRO A 70 13.80 -13.55 -17.72
CA PRO A 70 12.85 -12.90 -16.84
C PRO A 70 12.88 -13.73 -15.54
N LYS A 71 13.74 -13.33 -14.59
CA LYS A 71 13.69 -13.81 -13.22
C LYS A 71 12.26 -13.54 -12.78
N SER A 72 11.46 -14.59 -12.71
CA SER A 72 10.12 -14.67 -12.12
C SER A 72 9.50 -13.30 -11.82
N TYR A 73 8.62 -12.80 -12.70
CA TYR A 73 7.70 -11.72 -12.34
C TYR A 73 6.76 -12.25 -11.25
N GLY A 74 7.22 -12.20 -10.00
CA GLY A 74 6.46 -12.59 -8.83
C GLY A 74 5.36 -11.59 -8.54
N PHE A 75 4.69 -11.78 -7.42
CA PHE A 75 3.78 -10.75 -6.94
C PHE A 75 4.57 -9.58 -6.38
N HIS A 76 4.13 -8.36 -6.63
CA HIS A 76 4.58 -7.20 -5.90
C HIS A 76 3.64 -6.99 -4.72
N TYR A 77 4.21 -6.65 -3.58
CA TYR A 77 3.49 -6.27 -2.39
C TYR A 77 3.29 -4.76 -2.35
N GLY A 78 2.15 -4.34 -1.82
CA GLY A 78 1.91 -2.94 -1.53
C GLY A 78 0.60 -2.75 -0.80
N LEU A 79 0.24 -1.48 -0.68
CA LEU A 79 -0.84 -0.99 0.14
C LEU A 79 -1.82 -0.21 -0.74
N LEU A 80 -3.09 -0.27 -0.37
CA LEU A 80 -4.13 0.66 -0.80
C LEU A 80 -4.54 1.49 0.39
N HIS A 81 -4.58 2.81 0.22
CA HIS A 81 -4.97 3.75 1.28
C HIS A 81 -6.16 4.60 0.83
N TRP A 82 -7.13 4.81 1.71
CA TRP A 82 -8.31 5.66 1.52
C TRP A 82 -8.27 6.85 2.48
N ALA A 83 -8.32 8.09 1.97
CA ALA A 83 -8.37 9.31 2.82
C ALA A 83 -9.79 9.86 2.99
N ASP A 84 -10.77 9.31 2.28
CA ASP A 84 -12.15 9.82 2.21
C ASP A 84 -13.04 9.34 3.37
N GLY A 85 -12.49 8.54 4.28
CA GLY A 85 -13.23 7.95 5.40
C GLY A 85 -14.11 6.77 4.99
N ALA A 86 -13.77 6.07 3.91
CA ALA A 86 -14.44 4.84 3.52
C ALA A 86 -14.48 3.81 4.67
N ASP A 87 -15.62 3.15 4.85
CA ASP A 87 -15.74 2.03 5.79
C ASP A 87 -15.08 0.79 5.19
N LEU A 88 -13.82 0.55 5.57
CA LEU A 88 -13.07 -0.58 5.04
C LEU A 88 -13.51 -1.94 5.61
N ALA A 89 -14.25 -1.98 6.72
CA ALA A 89 -14.83 -3.22 7.23
C ALA A 89 -16.04 -3.65 6.36
N ASP A 90 -16.86 -2.69 5.96
CA ASP A 90 -17.93 -2.89 4.99
C ASP A 90 -17.38 -3.24 3.59
N LEU A 91 -16.28 -2.59 3.16
CA LEU A 91 -15.55 -3.00 1.95
C LEU A 91 -15.05 -4.44 2.05
N ASP A 92 -14.42 -4.81 3.17
CA ASP A 92 -13.95 -6.18 3.41
C ASP A 92 -15.10 -7.19 3.30
N SER A 93 -16.28 -6.85 3.81
CA SER A 93 -17.50 -7.65 3.68
C SER A 93 -17.91 -7.81 2.21
N ARG A 94 -17.98 -6.72 1.45
CA ARG A 94 -18.32 -6.74 0.01
C ARG A 94 -17.34 -7.53 -0.83
N VAL A 95 -16.04 -7.43 -0.53
CA VAL A 95 -15.00 -8.17 -1.24
C VAL A 95 -15.15 -9.67 -0.95
N ARG A 96 -15.47 -10.07 0.28
CA ARG A 96 -15.76 -11.48 0.66
C ARG A 96 -17.02 -12.01 -0.02
N SER A 97 -18.06 -11.20 -0.15
CA SER A 97 -19.33 -11.60 -0.82
C SER A 97 -19.31 -11.43 -2.33
N HIS A 98 -18.18 -11.03 -2.93
CA HIS A 98 -18.05 -10.75 -4.37
C HIS A 98 -19.04 -9.68 -4.89
N THR A 99 -19.44 -8.72 -4.06
CA THR A 99 -20.36 -7.63 -4.41
C THR A 99 -19.68 -6.28 -4.59
N VAL A 100 -18.34 -6.26 -4.57
CA VAL A 100 -17.53 -5.06 -4.75
C VAL A 100 -17.70 -4.46 -6.16
N ARG A 101 -17.70 -3.14 -6.24
CA ARG A 101 -17.82 -2.34 -7.46
C ARG A 101 -16.52 -1.58 -7.73
N PRO A 102 -16.27 -1.15 -8.98
CA PRO A 102 -15.12 -0.31 -9.28
C PRO A 102 -15.05 0.96 -8.41
N ASP A 103 -16.19 1.56 -8.11
CA ASP A 103 -16.30 2.79 -7.32
C ASP A 103 -15.85 2.63 -5.87
N ASP A 104 -15.88 1.40 -5.32
CA ASP A 104 -15.35 1.11 -3.99
C ASP A 104 -13.84 1.39 -3.87
N PHE A 105 -13.14 1.45 -5.01
CA PHE A 105 -11.71 1.73 -5.12
C PHE A 105 -11.45 3.08 -5.81
N ALA A 106 -12.45 3.95 -5.94
CA ALA A 106 -12.28 5.23 -6.65
C ALA A 106 -11.31 6.17 -5.93
N ALA A 107 -11.42 6.26 -4.61
CA ALA A 107 -10.62 7.16 -3.77
C ALA A 107 -9.29 6.57 -3.29
N CYS A 108 -9.00 5.30 -3.59
CA CYS A 108 -7.80 4.67 -3.06
C CYS A 108 -6.54 5.04 -3.87
N VAL A 109 -5.44 5.29 -3.17
CA VAL A 109 -4.10 5.43 -3.75
C VAL A 109 -3.25 4.21 -3.46
N ALA A 110 -2.40 3.84 -4.41
CA ALA A 110 -1.37 2.83 -4.19
C ALA A 110 -0.24 3.41 -3.34
N ALA A 111 0.24 2.64 -2.37
CA ALA A 111 1.37 2.99 -1.54
C ALA A 111 2.27 1.77 -1.30
N ILE A 112 3.47 2.03 -0.81
CA ILE A 112 4.41 1.05 -0.27
C ILE A 112 4.71 1.38 1.18
N ALA A 113 5.07 0.37 1.96
CA ALA A 113 5.57 0.60 3.30
C ALA A 113 7.07 0.89 3.25
N ILE A 114 7.48 2.00 3.87
CA ILE A 114 8.89 2.36 4.04
C ILE A 114 9.14 2.81 5.47
N SER A 115 10.40 2.78 5.90
CA SER A 115 10.82 3.41 7.15
C SER A 115 11.52 4.72 6.83
N ILE A 116 11.10 5.79 7.50
CA ILE A 116 11.72 7.11 7.41
C ILE A 116 12.20 7.55 8.80
N GLU A 117 13.18 8.44 8.84
CA GLU A 117 13.64 9.08 10.07
C GLU A 117 13.22 10.55 10.05
N CYS A 118 12.58 11.02 11.12
CA CYS A 118 12.30 12.43 11.30
C CYS A 118 13.61 13.20 11.54
N LEU A 119 13.93 14.15 10.67
CA LEU A 119 15.15 14.98 10.76
C LEU A 119 15.17 15.92 11.99
N ARG A 120 14.02 16.13 12.65
CA ARG A 120 13.91 16.96 13.86
C ARG A 120 14.10 16.19 15.16
N CYS A 121 13.34 15.11 15.35
CA CYS A 121 13.34 14.35 16.61
C CYS A 121 14.02 12.98 16.50
N HIS A 122 14.52 12.61 15.33
CA HIS A 122 15.18 11.33 15.05
C HIS A 122 14.30 10.09 15.30
N ALA A 123 12.99 10.27 15.38
CA ALA A 123 12.07 9.14 15.45
C ALA A 123 12.11 8.35 14.14
N HIS A 124 12.31 7.04 14.23
CA HIS A 124 12.12 6.11 13.13
C HIS A 124 10.64 5.74 13.02
N ILE A 125 10.06 5.96 11.84
CA ILE A 125 8.62 5.87 11.62
C ILE A 125 8.38 5.00 10.39
N THR A 126 7.54 3.99 10.54
CA THR A 126 7.04 3.21 9.41
C THR A 126 5.84 3.92 8.81
N VAL A 127 5.93 4.24 7.53
CA VAL A 127 4.91 5.00 6.80
C VAL A 127 4.43 4.25 5.58
N ALA A 128 3.17 4.48 5.21
CA ALA A 128 2.67 4.22 3.87
C ALA A 128 3.01 5.45 3.03
N SER A 129 3.86 5.26 2.01
CA SER A 129 4.25 6.31 1.09
C SER A 129 3.84 5.93 -0.32
N THR A 130 3.28 6.88 -1.05
CA THR A 130 3.04 6.73 -2.48
C THR A 130 4.21 7.35 -3.25
N ALA A 131 4.57 6.79 -4.39
CA ALA A 131 5.47 7.47 -5.33
C ALA A 131 4.88 7.36 -6.73
N ALA A 132 5.01 8.42 -7.52
CA ALA A 132 4.57 8.41 -8.90
C ALA A 132 5.33 7.30 -9.66
N GLY A 133 4.62 6.26 -10.07
CA GLY A 133 5.19 5.09 -10.76
C GLY A 133 5.42 3.85 -9.89
N GLU A 134 5.30 3.96 -8.56
CA GLU A 134 5.38 2.82 -7.65
C GLU A 134 3.96 2.37 -7.23
N GLY A 135 3.49 1.29 -7.86
CA GLY A 135 2.17 0.72 -7.58
C GLY A 135 1.55 0.05 -8.80
N PRO A 136 0.35 -0.53 -8.67
CA PRO A 136 -0.41 -1.01 -9.82
C PRO A 136 -0.64 0.14 -10.82
N PRO A 137 -0.40 -0.09 -12.13
CA PRO A 137 -0.60 0.94 -13.14
C PRO A 137 -2.09 1.06 -13.47
N TRP A 138 -2.88 1.68 -12.60
CA TRP A 138 -4.23 2.11 -12.96
C TRP A 138 -4.21 3.53 -13.51
N ALA A 139 -5.03 3.74 -14.55
CA ALA A 139 -5.03 4.95 -15.38
C ALA A 139 -5.20 6.27 -14.60
N ALA A 140 -5.85 6.21 -13.42
CA ALA A 140 -6.18 7.38 -12.60
C ALA A 140 -5.23 7.59 -11.40
N ASN A 141 -4.08 6.91 -11.31
CA ASN A 141 -3.27 6.98 -10.09
C ASN A 141 -2.71 8.39 -9.85
N VAL A 142 -2.34 9.13 -10.90
CA VAL A 142 -1.76 10.47 -10.77
C VAL A 142 -2.82 11.47 -10.33
N GLU A 143 -4.00 11.43 -10.92
CA GLU A 143 -5.14 12.26 -10.53
C GLU A 143 -5.50 12.00 -9.06
N ARG A 144 -5.62 10.73 -8.67
CA ARG A 144 -5.90 10.34 -7.28
C ARG A 144 -4.83 10.82 -6.33
N ILE A 145 -3.53 10.65 -6.66
CA ILE A 145 -2.42 11.16 -5.85
C ILE A 145 -2.53 12.67 -5.68
N ASN A 146 -2.88 13.42 -6.72
CA ASN A 146 -3.01 14.88 -6.64
C ASN A 146 -4.19 15.34 -5.76
N GLU A 147 -5.27 14.57 -5.73
CA GLU A 147 -6.45 14.84 -4.91
C GLU A 147 -6.32 14.26 -3.48
N HIS A 148 -5.29 13.46 -3.23
CA HIS A 148 -5.10 12.75 -1.97
C HIS A 148 -4.60 13.68 -0.86
N VAL A 149 -5.03 13.40 0.38
CA VAL A 149 -4.54 14.12 1.56
C VAL A 149 -3.26 13.45 2.05
N PHE A 150 -2.20 14.25 2.24
CA PHE A 150 -0.90 13.78 2.72
C PHE A 150 -0.56 14.37 4.07
N TYR A 151 0.10 13.56 4.90
CA TYR A 151 0.67 14.04 6.15
C TYR A 151 1.88 14.93 5.89
N ARG A 152 1.92 16.07 6.59
CA ARG A 152 3.00 17.07 6.49
C ARG A 152 3.77 17.27 7.79
N GLU A 153 3.38 16.55 8.84
CA GLU A 153 3.93 16.69 10.18
C GLU A 153 4.37 15.34 10.70
N CYS A 154 5.46 15.33 11.46
CA CYS A 154 5.91 14.13 12.14
C CYS A 154 4.92 13.74 13.25
N PRO A 155 4.36 12.52 13.27
CA PRO A 155 3.42 12.08 14.31
C PRO A 155 4.06 12.02 15.70
N ALA A 156 5.39 11.96 15.81
CA ALA A 156 6.09 11.89 17.08
C ALA A 156 6.29 13.27 17.73
N CYS A 157 6.67 14.30 16.97
CA CYS A 157 7.00 15.63 17.51
C CYS A 157 6.09 16.76 17.03
N GLY A 158 5.16 16.49 16.12
CA GLY A 158 4.22 17.46 15.54
C GLY A 158 4.89 18.53 14.67
N GLN A 159 6.19 18.41 14.39
CA GLN A 159 6.90 19.39 13.58
C GLN A 159 6.71 19.10 12.10
N GLY A 160 6.46 20.16 11.34
CA GLY A 160 6.37 20.10 9.89
C GLY A 160 7.70 19.72 9.25
N GLU A 161 7.71 18.58 8.56
CA GLU A 161 8.76 18.21 7.63
C GLU A 161 8.13 18.06 6.24
N ARG A 162 8.87 18.41 5.19
CA ARG A 162 8.42 18.08 3.83
C ARG A 162 8.60 16.58 3.65
N TRP A 163 7.61 15.81 4.05
CA TRP A 163 7.46 14.41 3.66
C TRP A 163 6.58 14.37 2.41
N PRO A 164 7.15 14.51 1.20
CA PRO A 164 6.36 14.36 0.01
C PRO A 164 5.78 12.95 0.02
N LEU A 165 4.46 12.86 -0.13
CA LEU A 165 3.74 11.63 -0.47
C LEU A 165 3.58 10.57 0.65
N VAL A 166 3.65 10.97 1.94
CA VAL A 166 3.22 10.10 3.05
C VAL A 166 1.70 10.15 3.16
N VAL A 167 1.05 9.02 2.91
CA VAL A 167 -0.41 8.88 2.96
C VAL A 167 -0.90 8.40 4.31
N ASP A 168 -0.07 7.65 5.03
CA ASP A 168 -0.39 7.16 6.37
C ASP A 168 0.87 6.79 7.16
N PHE A 169 0.70 6.62 8.47
CA PHE A 169 1.74 6.12 9.35
C PHE A 169 1.22 5.02 10.26
N VAL A 170 2.12 4.14 10.65
CA VAL A 170 1.89 3.27 11.79
C VAL A 170 2.18 4.10 13.03
N ASP A 171 1.20 4.30 13.92
CA ASP A 171 1.43 5.04 15.15
C ASP A 171 2.58 4.37 15.92
N PRO A 172 3.69 5.07 16.24
CA PRO A 172 4.77 4.50 17.05
C PRO A 172 4.30 3.97 18.41
N ARG A 173 3.17 4.47 18.92
CA ARG A 173 2.51 4.03 20.17
C ARG A 173 1.63 2.79 20.00
N SER A 174 1.37 2.36 18.75
CA SER A 174 0.73 1.09 18.43
C SER A 174 1.71 -0.09 18.39
N TRP A 175 3.01 0.16 18.56
CA TRP A 175 3.94 -0.84 19.07
C TRP A 175 3.42 -1.31 20.44
N PRO A 176 3.43 -2.61 20.77
CA PRO A 176 2.68 -3.15 21.91
C PRO A 176 2.97 -2.32 23.18
N GLN A 177 2.03 -1.58 23.80
CA GLN A 177 0.57 -1.75 23.95
C GLN A 177 -0.22 -0.42 23.85
N GLY A 178 -1.41 -0.44 23.22
CA GLY A 178 -2.49 0.56 23.39
C GLY A 178 -2.88 1.35 22.13
N TRP A 179 -3.87 0.85 21.38
CA TRP A 179 -4.27 1.35 20.06
C TRP A 179 -5.02 2.69 20.10
N HIS A 180 -4.45 3.76 19.52
CA HIS A 180 -5.19 4.95 19.11
C HIS A 180 -4.67 5.47 17.76
N VAL A 181 -5.48 5.37 16.71
CA VAL A 181 -5.19 5.91 15.38
C VAL A 181 -5.56 7.39 15.34
N ARG A 182 -4.69 8.23 14.77
CA ARG A 182 -5.04 9.61 14.39
C ARG A 182 -5.22 9.65 12.89
N SER A 183 -6.45 9.88 12.42
CA SER A 183 -6.71 10.23 11.03
C SER A 183 -6.10 11.61 10.70
N PRO A 184 -5.82 11.89 9.41
CA PRO A 184 -5.34 13.22 9.02
C PRO A 184 -6.40 14.27 9.34
N PRO A 185 -6.00 15.53 9.63
CA PRO A 185 -6.97 16.61 9.74
C PRO A 185 -7.71 16.77 8.41
N ARG A 186 -9.05 16.77 8.48
CA ARG A 186 -9.95 17.05 7.35
C ARG A 186 -9.88 18.51 6.94
#